data_AF-A0A6M1XVX4-F1
#
_entry.id   AF-A0A6M1XVX4-F1
#
_cell.length_a   1.000
_cell.length_b   1.000
_cell.length_c   1.000
_cell.angle_alpha   90.00
_cell.angle_beta   90.00
_cell.angle_gamma   90.00
#
_symmetry.space_group_name_H-M   'P 1'
#
loop_
_entity.id
_entity.type
_entity.pdbx_description
1 polymer ?
#
loop_
_entity_poly.entity_id
_entity_poly.type
_entity_poly.pdbx_seq_one_letter_code
_entity_poly.pdbx_strand_id
1 'polypeptide(L)'
;LGRIIDGDKIMYICAKYLAEKKRLKKDTIVTTVMSNLGFHKAVEEIGLKDVVTQVGDRYVVEEMRKNDYNFGGEQSGHMIFLDYNTTGDGMLSGIQLLNVMKQTGKKLSELADEV
;
A
#
# COMPACT_ATOMS: atom_id res chain seq x y z
N LEU A 1 2.28 -25.66 -3.19
CA LEU A 1 1.13 -24.73 -3.33
C LEU A 1 1.60 -23.33 -2.90
N GLY A 2 1.06 -22.27 -3.49
CA GLY A 2 1.37 -20.89 -3.11
C GLY A 2 0.59 -20.42 -1.88
N ARG A 3 1.04 -19.34 -1.23
CA ARG A 3 0.33 -18.63 -0.15
C ARG A 3 -0.42 -17.44 -0.74
N ILE A 4 -1.64 -17.19 -0.27
CA ILE A 4 -2.37 -15.96 -0.60
C ILE A 4 -1.72 -14.78 0.11
N ILE A 5 -1.40 -13.74 -0.65
CA ILE A 5 -0.93 -12.44 -0.16
C ILE A 5 -2.07 -11.45 -0.43
N ASP A 6 -2.62 -10.85 0.62
CA ASP A 6 -3.75 -9.92 0.56
C ASP A 6 -3.29 -8.47 0.33
N GLY A 7 -4.27 -7.56 0.22
CA GLY A 7 -4.04 -6.15 -0.07
C GLY A 7 -3.15 -5.45 0.96
N ASP A 8 -3.30 -5.76 2.26
CA ASP A 8 -2.49 -5.15 3.32
C ASP A 8 -1.00 -5.40 3.12
N LYS A 9 -0.63 -6.65 2.81
CA LYS A 9 0.78 -6.99 2.55
C LYS A 9 1.31 -6.33 1.30
N ILE A 10 0.53 -6.31 0.22
CA ILE A 10 0.95 -5.66 -1.02
C ILE A 10 1.10 -4.15 -0.80
N MET A 11 0.18 -3.54 -0.04
CA MET A 11 0.22 -2.15 0.35
C MET A 11 1.48 -1.85 1.17
N TYR A 12 1.79 -2.64 2.18
CA TYR A 12 3.01 -2.46 2.97
C TYR A 12 4.27 -2.49 2.10
N ILE A 13 4.40 -3.52 1.25
CA ILE A 13 5.55 -3.69 0.35
C ILE A 13 5.71 -2.47 -0.56
N CYS A 14 4.62 -2.00 -1.16
CA CYS A 14 4.63 -0.85 -2.05
C CYS A 14 4.93 0.45 -1.29
N ALA A 15 4.30 0.68 -0.13
CA ALA A 15 4.49 1.89 0.67
C ALA A 15 5.95 2.00 1.15
N LYS A 16 6.50 0.92 1.70
CA LYS A 16 7.90 0.84 2.13
C LYS A 16 8.85 1.18 0.98
N TYR A 17 8.67 0.54 -0.18
CA TYR A 17 9.50 0.81 -1.36
C TYR A 17 9.38 2.26 -1.85
N LEU A 18 8.16 2.82 -1.90
CA LEU A 18 7.95 4.21 -2.28
C LEU A 18 8.64 5.17 -1.30
N ALA A 19 8.57 4.92 0.00
CA ALA A 19 9.23 5.72 1.03
C ALA A 19 10.76 5.67 0.91
N GLU A 20 11.35 4.48 0.75
CA GLU A 20 12.80 4.29 0.53
C GLU A 20 13.31 5.06 -0.70
N LYS A 21 12.46 5.21 -1.72
CA LYS A 21 12.76 6.00 -2.93
C LYS A 21 12.41 7.48 -2.83
N LYS A 22 11.93 7.96 -1.67
CA LYS A 22 11.43 9.33 -1.46
C LYS A 22 10.30 9.71 -2.42
N ARG A 23 9.44 8.74 -2.71
CA ARG A 23 8.29 8.87 -3.63
C ARG A 23 6.96 8.73 -2.92
N LEU A 24 6.91 8.31 -1.66
CA LEU A 24 5.68 8.30 -0.88
C LEU A 24 5.42 9.72 -0.35
N LYS A 25 4.30 10.33 -0.75
CA LYS A 25 3.97 11.68 -0.28
C LYS A 25 3.70 11.67 1.21
N LYS A 26 4.38 12.57 1.93
CA LYS A 26 4.21 12.81 3.37
C LYS A 26 4.45 11.56 4.23
N ASP A 27 5.18 10.58 3.70
CA ASP A 27 5.45 9.30 4.35
C ASP A 27 4.16 8.63 4.86
N THR A 28 3.05 8.79 4.13
CA THR A 28 1.71 8.39 4.56
C THR A 28 1.05 7.44 3.58
N ILE A 29 0.44 6.39 4.11
CA ILE A 29 -0.50 5.51 3.41
C ILE A 29 -1.92 5.73 3.94
N VAL A 30 -2.92 5.66 3.05
CA VAL A 30 -4.34 5.75 3.43
C VAL A 30 -4.98 4.37 3.32
N THR A 31 -5.60 3.90 4.41
CA THR A 31 -6.26 2.59 4.48
C THR A 31 -7.66 2.71 5.07
N THR A 32 -8.41 1.61 5.13
CA THR A 32 -9.70 1.56 5.82
C THR A 32 -9.57 0.83 7.15
N VAL A 33 -10.56 1.00 8.03
CA VAL A 33 -10.67 0.26 9.31
C VAL A 33 -10.67 -1.27 9.17
N MET A 34 -10.75 -1.82 7.96
CA MET A 34 -10.70 -3.27 7.72
C MET A 34 -9.28 -3.83 7.69
N SER A 35 -8.26 -2.98 7.53
CA SER A 35 -6.86 -3.44 7.53
C SER A 35 -6.46 -4.04 8.87
N ASN A 36 -5.56 -5.02 8.83
CA ASN A 36 -5.17 -5.80 10.00
C ASN A 36 -4.30 -4.98 10.96
N LEU A 37 -4.41 -5.23 12.27
CA LEU A 37 -3.55 -4.60 13.27
C LEU A 37 -2.04 -4.83 13.03
N GLY A 38 -1.65 -6.00 12.50
CA GLY A 38 -0.27 -6.30 12.13
C GLY A 38 0.26 -5.35 11.06
N PHE A 39 -0.56 -5.04 10.06
CA PHE A 39 -0.23 -4.07 9.03
C PHE A 39 0.02 -2.67 9.62
N HIS A 40 -0.90 -2.18 10.46
CA HIS A 40 -0.76 -0.86 11.08
C HIS A 40 0.53 -0.73 11.90
N LYS A 41 0.86 -1.76 12.69
CA LYS A 41 2.11 -1.81 13.47
C LYS A 41 3.34 -1.85 12.57
N ALA A 42 3.34 -2.69 11.53
CA ALA A 42 4.47 -2.80 10.62
C ALA A 42 4.75 -1.45 9.93
N VAL A 43 3.71 -0.72 9.50
CA VAL A 43 3.84 0.62 8.90
C VAL A 43 4.46 1.62 9.89
N GLU A 44 4.00 1.63 11.14
CA GLU A 44 4.54 2.49 12.19
C GLU A 44 6.01 2.16 12.52
N GLU A 45 6.38 0.87 12.59
CA GLU A 45 7.73 0.41 12.88
C GLU A 45 8.77 0.87 11.84
N ILE A 46 8.36 1.06 10.59
CA ILE A 46 9.22 1.62 9.53
C ILE A 46 9.14 3.15 9.42
N GLY A 47 8.48 3.82 10.38
CA GLY A 47 8.41 5.27 10.48
C GLY A 47 7.41 5.94 9.54
N LEU A 48 6.50 5.16 8.95
CA LEU A 48 5.44 5.70 8.10
C LEU A 48 4.18 5.99 8.91
N LYS A 49 3.36 6.88 8.38
CA LYS A 49 2.04 7.21 8.92
C LYS A 49 0.98 6.40 8.20
N ASP A 50 0.00 5.95 8.96
CA ASP A 50 -1.20 5.36 8.41
C ASP A 50 -2.42 6.21 8.77
N VAL A 51 -3.17 6.60 7.75
CA VAL A 51 -4.43 7.34 7.88
C VAL A 51 -5.56 6.39 7.59
N VAL A 52 -6.38 6.12 8.62
CA VAL A 52 -7.47 5.15 8.56
C VAL A 52 -8.79 5.86 8.27
N THR A 53 -9.51 5.40 7.24
CA THR A 53 -10.83 5.89 6.84
C THR A 53 -11.93 4.85 7.09
N GLN A 54 -13.18 5.25 6.86
CA GLN A 54 -14.30 4.30 6.77
C GLN A 54 -14.11 3.33 5.59
N VAL A 55 -14.82 2.20 5.63
CA VAL A 55 -14.80 1.19 4.56
C VAL A 55 -15.38 1.75 3.26
N GLY A 56 -14.72 1.49 2.14
CA GLY A 56 -15.10 1.95 0.81
C GLY A 56 -14.04 2.80 0.13
N ASP A 57 -13.68 2.42 -1.09
CA ASP A 57 -12.76 3.11 -2.01
C ASP A 57 -12.95 4.64 -2.06
N ARG A 58 -14.20 5.10 -2.06
CA ARG A 58 -14.55 6.53 -2.06
C ARG A 58 -13.89 7.29 -0.92
N TYR A 59 -13.95 6.77 0.31
CA TYR A 59 -13.39 7.47 1.47
C TYR A 59 -11.87 7.52 1.42
N VAL A 60 -11.24 6.46 0.91
CA VAL A 60 -9.79 6.41 0.68
C VAL A 60 -9.40 7.49 -0.34
N VAL A 61 -10.06 7.55 -1.50
CA VAL A 61 -9.78 8.56 -2.53
C VAL A 61 -10.04 9.98 -2.03
N GLU A 62 -11.14 10.21 -1.32
CA GLU A 62 -11.48 11.52 -0.75
C GLU A 62 -10.38 12.00 0.22
N GLU A 63 -9.94 11.14 1.14
CA GLU A 63 -8.89 11.48 2.11
C GLU A 63 -7.53 11.71 1.44
N MET A 64 -7.18 10.87 0.46
CA MET A 64 -5.98 11.03 -0.34
C MET A 64 -5.96 12.37 -1.09
N ARG A 65 -7.06 12.74 -1.75
CA ARG A 65 -7.15 14.02 -2.49
C ARG A 65 -7.15 15.22 -1.55
N LYS A 66 -7.90 15.15 -0.46
CA LYS A 66 -8.02 16.24 0.53
C LYS A 66 -6.66 16.60 1.13
N ASN A 67 -5.79 15.61 1.32
CA ASN A 67 -4.51 15.79 2.01
C ASN A 67 -3.31 15.58 1.09
N ASP A 68 -3.49 15.51 -0.22
CA ASP A 68 -2.41 15.29 -1.21
C ASP A 68 -1.51 14.08 -0.89
N TYR A 69 -2.12 12.94 -0.59
CA TYR A 69 -1.43 11.64 -0.52
C TYR A 69 -1.45 10.96 -1.88
N ASN A 70 -0.46 10.14 -2.18
CA ASN A 70 -0.34 9.48 -3.48
C ASN A 70 -0.53 7.96 -3.46
N PHE A 71 -0.65 7.34 -2.28
CA PHE A 71 -0.84 5.91 -2.15
C PHE A 71 -1.81 5.51 -1.03
N GLY A 72 -2.67 4.53 -1.32
CA GLY A 72 -3.66 4.00 -0.39
C GLY A 72 -4.47 2.85 -0.99
N GLY A 73 -5.36 2.26 -0.20
CA GLY A 73 -6.21 1.16 -0.68
C GLY A 73 -6.93 0.39 0.42
N GLU A 74 -7.38 -0.81 0.06
CA GLU A 74 -8.15 -1.71 0.91
C GLU A 74 -7.51 -3.12 0.93
N GLN A 75 -7.73 -3.87 2.03
CA GLN A 75 -7.26 -5.26 2.18
C GLN A 75 -7.75 -6.18 1.04
N SER A 76 -8.87 -5.85 0.40
CA SER A 76 -9.42 -6.57 -0.76
C SER A 76 -8.47 -6.59 -1.98
N GLY A 77 -7.47 -5.71 -2.01
CA GLY A 77 -6.56 -5.51 -3.13
C GLY A 77 -6.92 -4.32 -4.03
N HIS A 78 -7.96 -3.55 -3.69
CA HIS A 78 -8.25 -2.28 -4.35
C HIS A 78 -7.21 -1.23 -3.93
N MET A 79 -6.15 -1.09 -4.72
CA MET A 79 -5.01 -0.20 -4.45
C MET A 79 -4.95 0.96 -5.44
N ILE A 80 -4.65 2.14 -4.91
CA ILE A 80 -4.73 3.41 -5.62
C ILE A 80 -3.37 4.08 -5.60
N PHE A 81 -2.78 4.25 -6.78
CA PHE A 81 -1.57 5.04 -6.98
C PHE A 81 -1.96 6.34 -7.69
N LEU A 82 -2.27 7.39 -6.92
CA LEU A 82 -2.83 8.65 -7.46
C LEU A 82 -1.89 9.41 -8.39
N ASP A 83 -0.59 9.12 -8.36
CA ASP A 83 0.37 9.67 -9.34
C ASP A 83 0.12 9.13 -10.77
N TYR A 84 -0.61 8.02 -10.91
CA TYR A 84 -0.79 7.31 -12.18
C TYR A 84 -2.25 7.13 -12.58
N ASN A 85 -3.13 6.85 -11.63
CA ASN A 85 -4.55 6.61 -11.90
C ASN A 85 -5.43 7.19 -10.79
N THR A 86 -6.63 7.62 -11.13
CA THR A 86 -7.55 8.30 -10.20
C THR A 86 -8.48 7.37 -9.43
N THR A 87 -8.35 6.05 -9.64
CA THR A 87 -9.13 4.97 -9.03
C THR A 87 -8.23 3.75 -8.81
N GLY A 88 -8.72 2.74 -8.10
CA GLY A 88 -7.97 1.50 -7.92
C GLY A 88 -7.76 0.73 -9.21
N ASP A 89 -6.55 0.20 -9.38
CA ASP A 89 -6.13 -0.46 -10.62
C ASP A 89 -5.28 -1.70 -10.29
N GLY A 90 -5.87 -2.88 -10.51
CA GLY A 90 -5.22 -4.15 -10.21
C GLY A 90 -4.01 -4.46 -11.12
N MET A 91 -4.04 -4.05 -12.39
CA MET A 91 -2.93 -4.28 -13.32
C MET A 91 -1.75 -3.39 -12.95
N LEU A 92 -2.01 -2.11 -12.71
CA LEU A 92 -0.99 -1.17 -12.23
C LEU A 92 -0.37 -1.68 -10.93
N SER A 93 -1.20 -2.10 -9.98
CA SER A 93 -0.71 -2.60 -8.68
C SER A 93 0.15 -3.86 -8.83
N GLY A 94 -0.24 -4.78 -9.72
CA GLY A 94 0.57 -5.96 -10.05
C GLY A 94 1.92 -5.57 -10.65
N ILE A 95 1.95 -4.60 -11.57
CA ILE A 95 3.20 -4.09 -12.17
C ILE A 95 4.07 -3.41 -11.12
N GLN A 96 3.50 -2.58 -10.24
CA GLN A 96 4.25 -1.94 -9.15
C GLN A 96 4.86 -2.99 -8.21
N LEU A 97 4.11 -3.99 -7.80
CA LEU A 97 4.60 -5.09 -6.96
C LEU A 97 5.74 -5.87 -7.63
N LEU A 98 5.57 -6.25 -8.90
CA LEU A 98 6.61 -6.93 -9.68
C LEU A 98 7.86 -6.06 -9.84
N ASN A 99 7.68 -4.74 -9.99
CA ASN A 99 8.79 -3.80 -10.02
C ASN A 99 9.53 -3.78 -8.67
N VAL A 100 8.85 -3.77 -7.52
CA VAL A 100 9.52 -3.88 -6.21
C VAL A 100 10.35 -5.16 -6.12
N MET A 101 9.78 -6.31 -6.49
CA MET A 101 10.51 -7.58 -6.52
C MET A 101 11.74 -7.51 -7.42
N LYS A 102 11.60 -6.94 -8.63
CA LYS A 102 12.69 -6.82 -9.59
C LYS A 102 13.82 -5.91 -9.09
N GLN A 103 13.48 -4.80 -8.45
CA GLN A 103 14.44 -3.79 -7.98
C GLN A 103 15.17 -4.24 -6.70
N THR A 104 14.49 -5.00 -5.83
CA THR A 104 15.08 -5.53 -4.59
C THR A 104 15.79 -6.86 -4.80
N GLY A 105 15.43 -7.63 -5.84
CA GLY A 105 15.92 -8.99 -6.05
C GLY A 105 15.33 -10.02 -5.08
N LYS A 106 14.42 -9.60 -4.18
CA LYS A 106 13.79 -10.45 -3.18
C LYS A 106 12.60 -11.21 -3.76
N LYS A 107 12.34 -12.40 -3.20
CA LYS A 107 11.12 -13.16 -3.50
C LYS A 107 9.91 -12.50 -2.83
N LEU A 108 8.73 -12.68 -3.41
CA LEU A 108 7.49 -12.16 -2.83
C LEU A 108 7.24 -12.71 -1.41
N SER A 109 7.60 -13.97 -1.15
CA SER A 109 7.47 -14.57 0.18
C SER A 109 8.30 -13.82 1.23
N GLU A 110 9.53 -13.43 0.88
CA GLU A 110 10.43 -12.70 1.78
C GLU A 110 9.88 -11.30 2.08
N LEU A 111 9.43 -10.59 1.04
CA LEU A 111 8.82 -9.27 1.19
C LEU A 111 7.52 -9.30 2.01
N ALA A 112 6.71 -10.35 1.83
CA ALA A 112 5.41 -10.49 2.49
C ALA A 112 5.47 -10.99 3.94
N ASP A 113 6.64 -11.44 4.40
CA ASP A 113 6.92 -11.82 5.78
C ASP A 113 7.55 -10.66 6.59
N GLU A 114 7.72 -9.48 5.98
CA GLU A 114 8.11 -8.24 6.67
C GLU A 114 6.92 -7.54 7.37
N VAL A 115 5.71 -8.14 7.30
CA VAL A 115 4.44 -7.65 7.89
C VAL A 115 3.95 -8.61 8.97
#